data_AF-A0A7J3BA01-F1
#
_entry.id   AF-A0A7J3BA01-F1
#
_cell.length_a   1.000
_cell.length_b   1.000
_cell.length_c   1.000
_cell.angle_alpha   90.00
_cell.angle_beta   90.00
_cell.angle_gamma   90.00
#
_symmetry.space_group_name_H-M   'P 1'
#
loop_
_entity.id
_entity.type
_entity.pdbx_description
1 polymer ?
#
loop_
_entity_poly.entity_id
_entity_poly.type
_entity_poly.pdbx_seq_one_letter_code
_entity_poly.pdbx_strand_id
1 'polypeptide(L)'
;MKTENMIGEEELVFVGKYKGLDLSVRYNLKNATERDTAGVLCEIVKKIEPFAYELSGIDCKKIDDIASKAGNSLSSIARYIRENPIRSQLEDTLDNELLISAAESYFFNRVFANAGIPILPEASSNLKPENETIENQIVFIGRYGEWVVIKKLTLEDVKDWEVSAILSGIVETAVRKAFYFCGEREEIGVGEGRKSFKNAADLLDKLATKMGDDRTKNAYLIVKSLEALDYSPHANVKMLTLAHPELKVKKPRGRIPKG
;
A
#
# COMPACT_ATOMS: atom_id res chain seq x y z
N MET A 1 9.08 36.77 -11.47
CA MET A 1 9.81 35.66 -10.82
C MET A 1 9.78 34.48 -11.78
N LYS A 2 10.94 33.98 -12.20
CA LYS A 2 11.07 32.84 -13.12
C LYS A 2 10.72 31.55 -12.39
N THR A 3 9.64 30.89 -12.79
CA THR A 3 9.35 29.47 -12.50
C THR A 3 9.86 28.63 -13.68
N GLU A 4 11.16 28.31 -13.67
CA GLU A 4 11.86 27.34 -14.54
C GLU A 4 12.44 26.28 -13.55
N ASN A 5 12.19 24.96 -13.55
CA ASN A 5 11.69 23.95 -14.49
C ASN A 5 10.50 23.16 -13.91
N MET A 6 9.43 22.95 -14.70
CA MET A 6 8.32 22.05 -14.35
C MET A 6 8.55 20.61 -14.89
N ILE A 7 9.49 19.89 -14.26
CA ILE A 7 9.67 18.41 -14.30
C ILE A 7 10.17 17.78 -15.64
N GLY A 8 11.41 17.25 -15.63
CA GLY A 8 12.14 16.38 -16.57
C GLY A 8 13.65 16.29 -16.17
N GLU A 9 14.45 15.22 -16.39
CA GLU A 9 14.39 14.04 -17.27
C GLU A 9 14.79 12.77 -16.46
N GLU A 10 14.03 11.71 -16.23
CA GLU A 10 12.60 11.40 -16.25
C GLU A 10 12.26 10.89 -14.84
N GLU A 11 11.28 11.44 -14.14
CA GLU A 11 11.43 11.69 -12.70
C GLU A 11 10.64 10.78 -11.77
N LEU A 12 10.96 10.80 -10.49
CA LEU A 12 9.92 10.68 -9.46
C LEU A 12 10.17 11.70 -8.35
N VAL A 13 9.10 12.33 -7.85
CA VAL A 13 9.14 13.42 -6.87
C VAL A 13 8.09 13.15 -5.80
N PHE A 14 8.50 13.24 -4.54
CA PHE A 14 7.67 13.01 -3.37
C PHE A 14 7.84 14.14 -2.36
N VAL A 15 6.82 14.99 -2.26
CA VAL A 15 6.89 16.23 -1.49
C VAL A 15 5.60 16.48 -0.74
N GLY A 16 5.72 16.88 0.51
CA GLY A 16 4.60 17.24 1.36
C GLY A 16 4.97 17.15 2.83
N LYS A 17 4.49 18.12 3.61
CA LYS A 17 4.64 18.12 5.06
C LYS A 17 3.27 18.10 5.72
N TYR A 18 3.02 17.11 6.58
CA TYR A 18 1.75 16.99 7.27
C TYR A 18 1.90 16.21 8.59
N LYS A 19 1.63 16.84 9.74
CA LYS A 19 1.59 16.20 11.06
C LYS A 19 2.71 15.16 11.31
N GLY A 20 3.97 15.59 11.28
CA GLY A 20 5.13 14.72 11.51
C GLY A 20 5.65 13.98 10.26
N LEU A 21 4.86 13.93 9.18
CA LEU A 21 5.35 13.54 7.86
C LEU A 21 6.15 14.69 7.24
N ASP A 22 7.42 14.43 6.89
CA ASP A 22 8.25 15.31 6.07
C ASP A 22 8.79 14.54 4.85
N LEU A 23 8.20 14.83 3.71
CA LEU A 23 8.60 14.34 2.40
C LEU A 23 9.16 15.52 1.63
N SER A 24 10.46 15.46 1.34
CA SER A 24 11.19 16.48 0.60
C SER A 24 12.20 15.80 -0.35
N VAL A 25 11.74 14.85 -1.17
CA VAL A 25 12.63 14.00 -1.98
C VAL A 25 12.28 13.99 -3.47
N ARG A 26 13.33 14.00 -4.30
CA ARG A 26 13.28 13.81 -5.75
C ARG A 26 14.33 12.78 -6.17
N TYR A 27 14.01 11.95 -7.14
CA TYR A 27 14.98 11.06 -7.78
C TYR A 27 14.97 11.30 -9.29
N ASN A 28 16.17 11.39 -9.86
CA ASN A 28 16.39 11.48 -11.29
C ASN A 28 16.48 10.07 -11.89
N LEU A 29 15.56 9.70 -12.78
CA LEU A 29 15.52 8.35 -13.38
C LEU A 29 16.04 8.29 -14.82
N LYS A 30 16.72 9.32 -15.33
CA LYS A 30 17.20 9.38 -16.74
C LYS A 30 17.91 8.11 -17.21
N ASN A 31 18.67 7.48 -16.32
CA ASN A 31 19.45 6.27 -16.59
C ASN A 31 19.11 5.13 -15.60
N ALA A 32 17.97 5.23 -14.91
CA ALA A 32 17.54 4.20 -13.99
C ALA A 32 17.19 2.93 -14.77
N THR A 33 17.39 1.77 -14.17
CA THR A 33 16.78 0.53 -14.66
C THR A 33 15.35 0.40 -14.11
N GLU A 34 14.59 -0.56 -14.64
CA GLU A 34 13.30 -0.93 -14.04
C GLU A 34 13.49 -1.33 -12.57
N ARG A 35 14.57 -2.07 -12.26
CA ARG A 35 14.88 -2.49 -10.89
C ARG A 35 15.22 -1.33 -9.97
N ASP A 36 16.00 -0.35 -10.43
CA ASP A 36 16.27 0.87 -9.66
C ASP A 36 14.98 1.63 -9.36
N THR A 37 14.08 1.72 -10.36
CA THR A 37 12.78 2.37 -10.22
C THR A 37 11.89 1.65 -9.23
N ALA A 38 11.85 0.31 -9.27
CA ALA A 38 11.16 -0.52 -8.28
C ALA A 38 11.71 -0.29 -6.86
N GLY A 39 13.03 -0.19 -6.72
CA GLY A 39 13.69 0.10 -5.46
C GLY A 39 13.23 1.41 -4.84
N VAL A 40 13.19 2.49 -5.62
CA VAL A 40 12.71 3.79 -5.12
C VAL A 40 11.23 3.74 -4.72
N LEU A 41 10.39 3.05 -5.49
CA LEU A 41 8.98 2.86 -5.14
C LEU A 41 8.79 2.10 -3.82
N CYS A 42 9.62 1.08 -3.57
CA CYS A 42 9.63 0.36 -2.29
C CYS A 42 10.07 1.26 -1.12
N GLU A 43 11.07 2.12 -1.30
CA GLU A 43 11.49 3.10 -0.28
C GLU A 43 10.37 4.08 0.08
N ILE A 44 9.67 4.57 -0.95
CA ILE A 44 8.51 5.43 -0.80
C ILE A 44 7.42 4.76 0.03
N VAL A 45 7.04 3.53 -0.33
CA VAL A 45 5.99 2.79 0.40
C VAL A 45 6.35 2.66 1.87
N LYS A 46 7.58 2.22 2.16
CA LYS A 46 8.07 2.08 3.54
C LYS A 46 8.02 3.39 4.33
N LYS A 47 8.20 4.53 3.67
CA LYS A 47 8.18 5.84 4.32
C LYS A 47 6.75 6.35 4.57
N ILE A 48 5.81 6.13 3.66
CA ILE A 48 4.49 6.78 3.72
C ILE A 48 3.37 5.87 4.25
N GLU A 49 3.52 4.55 4.11
CA GLU A 49 2.48 3.60 4.49
C GLU A 49 2.14 3.64 6.00
N PRO A 50 3.11 3.75 6.92
CA PRO A 50 2.78 3.92 8.35
C PRO A 50 1.88 5.13 8.61
N PHE A 51 2.19 6.27 7.98
CA PHE A 51 1.39 7.49 8.11
C PHE A 51 0.00 7.34 7.48
N ALA A 52 -0.13 6.57 6.39
CA ALA A 52 -1.44 6.28 5.81
C ALA A 52 -2.35 5.57 6.82
N TYR A 53 -1.82 4.62 7.59
CA TYR A 53 -2.57 3.96 8.65
C TYR A 53 -2.82 4.85 9.86
N GLU A 54 -1.80 5.57 10.36
CA GLU A 54 -1.95 6.49 11.50
C GLU A 54 -3.03 7.55 11.25
N LEU A 55 -3.06 8.12 10.05
CA LEU A 55 -4.04 9.15 9.66
C LEU A 55 -5.41 8.58 9.27
N SER A 56 -5.57 7.25 9.22
CA SER A 56 -6.86 6.61 8.91
C SER A 56 -7.83 6.64 10.09
N GLY A 57 -7.34 6.86 11.31
CA GLY A 57 -8.13 6.85 12.54
C GLY A 57 -8.23 5.50 13.24
N ILE A 58 -7.45 4.49 12.83
CA ILE A 58 -7.33 3.21 13.57
C ILE A 58 -6.29 3.30 14.69
N ASP A 59 -6.46 2.52 15.76
CA ASP A 59 -5.46 2.38 16.82
C ASP A 59 -4.35 1.41 16.42
N CYS A 60 -3.34 1.93 15.72
CA CYS A 60 -2.20 1.12 15.25
C CYS A 60 -1.50 0.36 16.38
N LYS A 61 -1.40 0.93 17.59
CA LYS A 61 -0.68 0.29 18.71
C LYS A 61 -1.39 -0.96 19.20
N LYS A 62 -2.72 -0.90 19.36
CA LYS A 62 -3.50 -2.09 19.74
C LYS A 62 -3.42 -3.18 18.66
N ILE A 63 -3.44 -2.80 17.39
CA ILE A 63 -3.34 -3.76 16.29
C ILE A 63 -1.94 -4.39 16.23
N ASP A 64 -0.88 -3.63 16.50
CA ASP A 64 0.48 -4.15 16.65
C ASP A 64 0.56 -5.23 17.75
N ASP A 65 -0.07 -5.00 18.90
CA ASP A 65 -0.14 -5.97 20.01
C ASP A 65 -0.85 -7.27 19.60
N ILE A 66 -1.89 -7.19 18.77
CA ILE A 66 -2.58 -8.36 18.21
C ILE A 66 -1.68 -9.07 17.20
N ALA A 67 -1.06 -8.33 16.28
CA ALA A 67 -0.24 -8.86 15.20
C ALA A 67 1.06 -9.51 15.69
N SER A 68 1.65 -9.01 16.78
CA SER A 68 2.89 -9.54 17.37
C SER A 68 2.78 -11.00 17.84
N LYS A 69 1.56 -11.50 18.04
CA LYS A 69 1.26 -12.84 18.54
C LYS A 69 1.11 -13.89 17.43
N ALA A 70 1.10 -13.48 16.16
CA ALA A 70 0.77 -14.34 15.03
C ALA A 70 1.88 -15.34 14.61
N GLY A 71 3.06 -15.27 15.21
CA GLY A 71 4.19 -16.15 14.88
C GLY A 71 5.05 -15.63 13.71
N ASN A 72 5.94 -16.49 13.20
CA ASN A 72 7.02 -16.12 12.27
C ASN A 72 7.01 -16.87 10.93
N SER A 73 5.93 -17.58 10.62
CA SER A 73 5.73 -18.30 9.35
C SER A 73 4.27 -18.24 8.92
N LEU A 74 3.99 -18.44 7.63
CA LEU A 74 2.63 -18.46 7.10
C LEU A 74 1.72 -19.44 7.85
N SER A 75 2.19 -20.65 8.13
CA SER A 75 1.41 -21.64 8.87
C SER A 75 1.17 -21.26 10.34
N SER A 76 2.14 -20.61 11.00
CA SER A 76 1.91 -20.09 12.35
C SER A 76 0.89 -18.96 12.37
N ILE A 77 0.92 -18.07 11.36
CA ILE A 77 -0.06 -16.98 11.19
C ILE A 77 -1.44 -17.57 10.91
N ALA A 78 -1.54 -18.55 10.00
CA ALA A 78 -2.78 -19.25 9.70
C ALA A 78 -3.39 -19.88 10.96
N ARG A 79 -2.58 -20.60 11.74
CA ARG A 79 -3.00 -21.19 13.02
C ARG A 79 -3.51 -20.12 13.99
N TYR A 80 -2.75 -19.04 14.18
CA TYR A 80 -3.15 -17.93 15.07
C TYR A 80 -4.51 -17.35 14.67
N ILE A 81 -4.73 -17.12 13.37
CA ILE A 81 -6.00 -16.59 12.85
C ILE A 81 -7.17 -17.55 13.11
N ARG A 82 -6.96 -18.87 13.06
CA ARG A 82 -8.02 -19.85 13.36
C ARG A 82 -8.35 -19.96 14.84
N GLU A 83 -7.34 -19.84 15.68
CA GLU A 83 -7.46 -20.02 17.13
C GLU A 83 -7.96 -18.78 17.86
N ASN A 84 -7.95 -17.62 17.21
CA ASN A 84 -8.30 -16.34 17.83
C ASN A 84 -9.45 -15.65 17.07
N PRO A 85 -10.35 -14.93 17.78
CA PRO A 85 -11.43 -14.19 17.16
C PRO A 85 -10.91 -12.87 16.56
N ILE A 86 -10.00 -12.93 15.58
CA ILE A 86 -9.26 -11.76 15.05
C ILE A 86 -10.20 -10.63 14.67
N ARG A 87 -11.33 -10.95 14.01
CA ARG A 87 -12.31 -9.93 13.62
C ARG A 87 -12.81 -9.10 14.81
N SER A 88 -13.24 -9.77 15.88
CA SER A 88 -13.72 -9.12 17.11
C SER A 88 -12.59 -8.33 17.77
N GLN A 89 -11.38 -8.91 17.85
CA GLN A 89 -10.23 -8.22 18.42
C GLN A 89 -9.88 -6.94 17.67
N LEU A 90 -10.02 -6.92 16.35
CA LEU A 90 -9.82 -5.72 15.53
C LEU A 90 -10.95 -4.72 15.72
N GLU A 91 -12.21 -5.16 15.79
CA GLU A 91 -13.36 -4.28 16.07
C GLU A 91 -13.22 -3.55 17.41
N ASP A 92 -12.67 -4.22 18.44
CA ASP A 92 -12.38 -3.62 19.75
C ASP A 92 -11.27 -2.55 19.72
N THR A 93 -10.55 -2.42 18.60
CA THR A 93 -9.53 -1.36 18.39
C THR A 93 -10.09 -0.10 17.75
N LEU A 94 -11.37 -0.09 17.37
CA LEU A 94 -11.96 0.97 16.54
C LEU A 94 -12.98 1.81 17.29
N ASP A 95 -12.81 3.14 17.18
CA ASP A 95 -13.85 4.09 17.58
C ASP A 95 -14.96 4.20 16.51
N ASN A 96 -14.68 3.74 15.29
CA ASN A 96 -15.62 3.67 14.17
C ASN A 96 -15.49 2.32 13.45
N GLU A 97 -16.51 1.47 13.59
CA GLU A 97 -16.57 0.13 12.99
C GLU A 97 -16.44 0.15 11.45
N LEU A 98 -16.78 1.27 10.81
CA LEU A 98 -16.64 1.42 9.35
C LEU A 98 -15.16 1.47 8.89
N LEU A 99 -14.20 1.63 9.82
CA LEU A 99 -12.75 1.58 9.54
C LEU A 99 -12.17 0.16 9.59
N ILE A 100 -13.00 -0.87 9.75
CA ILE A 100 -12.52 -2.24 9.89
C ILE A 100 -11.68 -2.75 8.72
N SER A 101 -11.90 -2.23 7.51
CA SER A 101 -11.06 -2.59 6.36
C SER A 101 -9.64 -2.04 6.48
N ALA A 102 -9.45 -0.87 7.12
CA ALA A 102 -8.14 -0.32 7.45
C ALA A 102 -7.45 -1.17 8.53
N ALA A 103 -8.18 -1.58 9.57
CA ALA A 103 -7.64 -2.44 10.62
C ALA A 103 -7.23 -3.82 10.10
N GLU A 104 -8.04 -4.46 9.25
CA GLU A 104 -7.69 -5.73 8.61
C GLU A 104 -6.45 -5.60 7.72
N SER A 105 -6.36 -4.52 6.95
CA SER A 105 -5.22 -4.24 6.08
C SER A 105 -3.94 -4.07 6.88
N TYR A 106 -4.00 -3.26 7.94
CA TYR A 106 -2.89 -3.04 8.86
C TYR A 106 -2.50 -4.31 9.60
N PHE A 107 -3.46 -5.10 10.09
CA PHE A 107 -3.20 -6.39 10.73
C PHE A 107 -2.36 -7.30 9.82
N PHE A 108 -2.76 -7.49 8.55
CA PHE A 108 -1.99 -8.29 7.61
C PHE A 108 -0.60 -7.70 7.33
N ASN A 109 -0.50 -6.38 7.15
CA ASN A 109 0.78 -5.70 7.01
C ASN A 109 1.75 -6.05 8.17
N ARG A 110 1.25 -5.95 9.40
CA ARG A 110 2.06 -6.14 10.62
C ARG A 110 2.41 -7.60 10.88
N VAL A 111 1.49 -8.56 10.69
CA VAL A 111 1.83 -9.98 10.87
C VAL A 111 2.91 -10.44 9.88
N PHE A 112 2.86 -9.98 8.62
CA PHE A 112 3.90 -10.33 7.64
C PHE A 112 5.23 -9.64 7.95
N ALA A 113 5.21 -8.36 8.34
CA ALA A 113 6.40 -7.64 8.76
C ALA A 113 7.09 -8.31 9.96
N ASN A 114 6.32 -8.67 11.00
CA ASN A 114 6.83 -9.33 12.20
C ASN A 114 7.41 -10.72 11.90
N ALA A 115 6.86 -11.42 10.91
CA ALA A 115 7.34 -12.72 10.46
C ALA A 115 8.51 -12.65 9.47
N GLY A 116 8.94 -11.46 9.03
CA GLY A 116 9.97 -11.31 7.99
C GLY A 116 9.52 -11.78 6.60
N ILE A 117 8.20 -11.88 6.39
CA ILE A 117 7.57 -12.32 5.14
C ILE A 117 7.37 -11.08 4.24
N PRO A 118 7.96 -11.04 3.05
CA PRO A 118 7.90 -9.85 2.20
C PRO A 118 6.51 -9.69 1.57
N ILE A 119 6.05 -8.44 1.51
CA ILE A 119 4.84 -8.01 0.77
C ILE A 119 5.16 -6.92 -0.27
N LEU A 120 6.46 -6.68 -0.47
CA LEU A 120 7.06 -5.82 -1.49
C LEU A 120 8.10 -6.64 -2.26
N PRO A 121 8.39 -6.29 -3.52
CA PRO A 121 9.47 -6.94 -4.25
C PRO A 121 10.82 -6.64 -3.60
N GLU A 122 11.77 -7.56 -3.75
CA GLU A 122 13.15 -7.39 -3.32
C GLU A 122 13.93 -6.56 -4.35
N ALA A 123 13.66 -5.26 -4.32
CA ALA A 123 14.30 -4.25 -5.15
C ALA A 123 15.01 -3.21 -4.27
N SER A 124 16.17 -2.78 -4.72
CA SER A 124 16.94 -1.68 -4.16
C SER A 124 17.30 -0.71 -5.28
N SER A 125 17.47 0.56 -4.93
CA SER A 125 17.93 1.59 -5.86
C SER A 125 19.32 2.05 -5.47
N ASN A 126 20.17 2.29 -6.47
CA ASN A 126 21.43 3.01 -6.26
C ASN A 126 21.30 4.52 -6.51
N LEU A 127 20.09 4.98 -6.82
CA LEU A 127 19.82 6.39 -7.06
C LEU A 127 19.87 7.17 -5.75
N LYS A 128 20.48 8.35 -5.79
CA LYS A 128 20.56 9.24 -4.63
C LYS A 128 19.36 10.18 -4.63
N PRO A 129 18.67 10.35 -3.50
CA PRO A 129 17.61 11.35 -3.40
C PRO A 129 18.22 12.76 -3.42
N GLU A 130 17.57 13.64 -4.16
CA GLU A 130 17.74 15.09 -4.15
C GLU A 130 16.68 15.71 -3.24
N ASN A 131 16.98 16.85 -2.64
CA ASN A 131 15.99 17.57 -1.84
C ASN A 131 15.08 18.39 -2.77
N GLU A 132 13.77 18.23 -2.62
CA GLU A 132 12.76 18.97 -3.36
C GLU A 132 11.71 19.47 -2.38
N THR A 133 11.19 20.68 -2.58
CA THR A 133 10.22 21.26 -1.65
C THR A 133 9.07 21.90 -2.40
N ILE A 134 7.85 21.43 -2.12
CA ILE A 134 6.61 22.03 -2.58
C ILE A 134 5.78 22.36 -1.34
N GLU A 135 5.41 23.63 -1.20
CA GLU A 135 4.64 24.11 -0.06
C GLU A 135 3.13 23.82 -0.21
N ASN A 136 2.46 23.66 0.92
CA ASN A 136 1.00 23.57 1.06
C ASN A 136 0.31 22.44 0.29
N GLN A 137 1.04 21.41 -0.14
CA GLN A 137 0.49 20.30 -0.91
C GLN A 137 1.20 18.98 -0.57
N ILE A 138 0.49 17.85 -0.68
CA ILE A 138 1.07 16.51 -0.74
C ILE A 138 1.07 16.10 -2.21
N VAL A 139 2.23 15.79 -2.77
CA VAL A 139 2.39 15.52 -4.20
C VAL A 139 3.28 14.30 -4.39
N PHE A 140 2.85 13.36 -5.22
CA PHE A 140 3.70 12.31 -5.76
C PHE A 140 3.65 12.29 -7.27
N ILE A 141 4.74 12.64 -7.96
CA ILE A 141 4.83 12.55 -9.42
C ILE A 141 5.84 11.45 -9.78
N GLY A 142 5.58 10.61 -10.77
CA GLY A 142 6.51 9.56 -11.19
C GLY A 142 6.40 9.28 -12.67
N ARG A 143 7.39 9.69 -13.46
CA ARG A 143 7.52 9.33 -14.87
C ARG A 143 8.83 8.61 -15.20
N TYR A 144 8.74 7.43 -15.79
CA TYR A 144 9.85 6.59 -16.26
C TYR A 144 9.46 5.97 -17.60
N GLY A 145 10.14 6.29 -18.70
CA GLY A 145 9.70 5.90 -20.05
C GLY A 145 8.26 6.37 -20.32
N GLU A 146 7.37 5.43 -20.67
CA GLU A 146 5.93 5.69 -20.83
C GLU A 146 5.17 5.81 -19.50
N TRP A 147 5.78 5.46 -18.36
CA TRP A 147 5.10 5.57 -17.07
C TRP A 147 4.99 7.03 -16.67
N VAL A 148 3.82 7.51 -16.22
CA VAL A 148 3.60 8.84 -15.62
C VAL A 148 2.53 8.71 -14.54
N VAL A 149 2.73 9.27 -13.34
CA VAL A 149 1.67 9.45 -12.35
C VAL A 149 1.88 10.77 -11.63
N ILE A 150 0.83 11.45 -11.18
CA ILE A 150 0.85 12.63 -10.29
C ILE A 150 -0.28 12.43 -9.29
N LYS A 151 -0.06 12.54 -7.98
CA LYS A 151 -1.11 12.51 -6.95
C LYS A 151 -0.92 13.66 -5.99
N LYS A 152 -1.73 14.71 -6.18
CA LYS A 152 -1.64 16.01 -5.52
C LYS A 152 -2.87 16.26 -4.62
N LEU A 153 -2.67 16.74 -3.40
CA LEU A 153 -3.71 17.19 -2.48
C LEU A 153 -3.25 18.53 -1.90
N THR A 154 -4.09 19.56 -1.94
CA THR A 154 -3.83 20.85 -1.28
C THR A 154 -4.17 20.74 0.20
N LEU A 155 -3.33 21.30 1.07
CA LEU A 155 -3.44 21.14 2.52
C LEU A 155 -4.38 22.16 3.20
N GLU A 156 -5.07 22.99 2.42
CA GLU A 156 -6.08 23.93 2.93
C GLU A 156 -7.31 23.16 3.45
N ASP A 157 -7.61 23.30 4.74
CA ASP A 157 -8.75 22.68 5.44
C ASP A 157 -8.86 21.15 5.32
N VAL A 158 -7.73 20.47 5.09
CA VAL A 158 -7.68 19.03 4.87
C VAL A 158 -7.81 18.22 6.18
N LYS A 159 -8.58 17.14 6.13
CA LYS A 159 -8.76 16.19 7.23
C LYS A 159 -7.74 15.06 7.16
N ASP A 160 -7.45 14.45 8.30
CA ASP A 160 -6.49 13.34 8.40
C ASP A 160 -6.83 12.19 7.45
N TRP A 161 -8.11 11.82 7.37
CA TRP A 161 -8.55 10.73 6.49
C TRP A 161 -8.41 11.07 4.99
N GLU A 162 -8.46 12.35 4.60
CA GLU A 162 -8.20 12.78 3.21
C GLU A 162 -6.71 12.63 2.89
N VAL A 163 -5.85 12.94 3.85
CA VAL A 163 -4.41 12.68 3.75
C VAL A 163 -4.13 11.16 3.72
N SER A 164 -4.77 10.38 4.59
CA SER A 164 -4.70 8.92 4.57
C SER A 164 -5.11 8.36 3.21
N ALA A 165 -6.18 8.90 2.61
CA ALA A 165 -6.64 8.48 1.29
C ALA A 165 -5.62 8.78 0.18
N ILE A 166 -5.01 9.98 0.16
CA ILE A 166 -3.99 10.29 -0.87
C ILE A 166 -2.74 9.42 -0.69
N LEU A 167 -2.27 9.21 0.55
CA LEU A 167 -1.11 8.36 0.83
C LEU A 167 -1.38 6.90 0.45
N SER A 168 -2.55 6.37 0.82
CA SER A 168 -2.99 5.02 0.45
C SER A 168 -3.07 4.82 -1.06
N GLY A 169 -3.61 5.81 -1.78
CA GLY A 169 -3.60 5.78 -3.24
C GLY A 169 -2.19 5.79 -3.82
N ILE A 170 -1.24 6.46 -3.18
CA ILE A 170 0.17 6.43 -3.57
C ILE A 170 0.79 5.06 -3.32
N VAL A 171 0.61 4.49 -2.12
CA VAL A 171 1.06 3.13 -1.76
C VAL A 171 0.58 2.11 -2.78
N GLU A 172 -0.73 2.04 -3.04
CA GLU A 172 -1.32 1.09 -3.99
C GLU A 172 -0.65 1.15 -5.38
N THR A 173 -0.38 2.35 -5.88
CA THR A 173 0.29 2.50 -7.18
C THR A 173 1.77 2.13 -7.13
N ALA A 174 2.47 2.53 -6.07
CA ALA A 174 3.89 2.25 -5.90
C ALA A 174 4.14 0.75 -5.76
N VAL A 175 3.36 0.04 -4.95
CA VAL A 175 3.41 -1.43 -4.80
C VAL A 175 3.19 -2.12 -6.15
N ARG A 176 2.09 -1.79 -6.84
CA ARG A 176 1.77 -2.38 -8.15
C ARG A 176 2.89 -2.16 -9.17
N LYS A 177 3.45 -0.95 -9.21
CA LYS A 177 4.50 -0.62 -10.18
C LYS A 177 5.85 -1.21 -9.82
N ALA A 178 6.18 -1.32 -8.55
CA ALA A 178 7.38 -2.00 -8.11
C ALA A 178 7.38 -3.47 -8.58
N PHE A 179 6.28 -4.21 -8.39
CA PHE A 179 6.16 -5.58 -8.91
C PHE A 179 6.27 -5.64 -10.43
N TYR A 180 5.57 -4.76 -11.16
CA TYR A 180 5.63 -4.69 -12.61
C TYR A 180 7.06 -4.52 -13.15
N PHE A 181 7.84 -3.64 -12.53
CA PHE A 181 9.24 -3.37 -12.88
C PHE A 181 10.21 -4.46 -12.40
N CYS A 182 9.78 -5.33 -11.49
CA CYS A 182 10.49 -6.55 -11.16
C CYS A 182 10.08 -7.74 -12.05
N GLY A 183 9.23 -7.52 -13.07
CA GLY A 183 8.80 -8.56 -14.01
C GLY A 183 7.53 -9.31 -13.60
N GLU A 184 6.96 -8.99 -12.44
CA GLU A 184 5.74 -9.63 -11.92
C GLU A 184 4.50 -8.92 -12.45
N ARG A 185 3.84 -9.51 -13.46
CA ARG A 185 2.75 -8.86 -14.22
C ARG A 185 1.46 -9.66 -14.32
N GLU A 186 1.50 -10.96 -13.99
CA GLU A 186 0.38 -11.88 -14.18
C GLU A 186 -0.58 -11.89 -12.98
N GLU A 187 -1.85 -12.21 -13.20
CA GLU A 187 -2.78 -12.50 -12.10
C GLU A 187 -2.54 -13.93 -11.60
N ILE A 188 -1.78 -14.08 -10.50
CA ILE A 188 -1.39 -15.39 -9.96
C ILE A 188 -2.09 -15.76 -8.64
N GLY A 189 -3.26 -15.16 -8.36
CA GLY A 189 -3.98 -15.37 -7.10
C GLY A 189 -4.56 -16.79 -6.99
N VAL A 190 -4.39 -17.44 -5.83
CA VAL A 190 -5.01 -18.74 -5.51
C VAL A 190 -6.14 -18.62 -4.49
N GLY A 191 -6.60 -17.39 -4.22
CA GLY A 191 -7.71 -17.11 -3.32
C GLY A 191 -9.04 -17.49 -3.93
N GLU A 192 -9.76 -18.40 -3.28
CA GLU A 192 -11.12 -18.79 -3.63
C GLU A 192 -12.04 -18.57 -2.42
N GLY A 193 -13.24 -18.05 -2.67
CA GLY A 193 -14.28 -17.88 -1.64
C GLY A 193 -14.49 -16.43 -1.20
N ARG A 194 -15.31 -16.26 -0.15
CA ARG A 194 -15.68 -14.93 0.38
C ARG A 194 -14.64 -14.42 1.37
N LYS A 195 -14.53 -13.10 1.49
CA LYS A 195 -13.72 -12.44 2.52
C LYS A 195 -14.07 -12.97 3.92
N SER A 196 -13.14 -13.67 4.56
CA SER A 196 -13.21 -14.08 5.95
C SER A 196 -11.84 -14.48 6.47
N PHE A 197 -11.61 -14.33 7.78
CA PHE A 197 -10.37 -14.75 8.41
C PHE A 197 -10.11 -16.25 8.30
N LYS A 198 -11.16 -17.07 8.30
CA LYS A 198 -11.05 -18.50 8.04
C LYS A 198 -10.46 -18.78 6.66
N ASN A 199 -11.02 -18.18 5.61
CA ASN A 199 -10.52 -18.36 4.25
C ASN A 199 -9.12 -17.78 4.07
N ALA A 200 -8.80 -16.67 4.76
CA ALA A 200 -7.45 -16.13 4.79
C ALA A 200 -6.47 -17.13 5.43
N ALA A 201 -6.79 -17.73 6.58
CA ALA A 201 -5.95 -18.74 7.21
C ALA A 201 -5.73 -19.97 6.31
N ASP A 202 -6.80 -20.48 5.68
CA ASP A 202 -6.71 -21.60 4.75
C ASP A 202 -5.87 -21.26 3.52
N LEU A 203 -5.95 -20.02 3.04
CA LEU A 203 -5.08 -19.52 1.98
C LEU A 203 -3.61 -19.50 2.41
N LEU A 204 -3.30 -18.95 3.60
CA LEU A 204 -1.91 -18.84 4.07
C LEU A 204 -1.24 -20.21 4.21
N ASP A 205 -1.96 -21.24 4.68
CA ASP A 205 -1.43 -22.61 4.70
C ASP A 205 -1.18 -23.19 3.31
N LYS A 206 -2.09 -22.93 2.35
CA LYS A 206 -1.87 -23.32 0.96
C LYS A 206 -0.65 -22.63 0.36
N LEU A 207 -0.41 -21.38 0.70
CA LEU A 207 0.74 -20.62 0.22
C LEU A 207 2.06 -21.10 0.83
N ALA A 208 2.05 -21.55 2.09
CA ALA A 208 3.24 -22.07 2.76
C ALA A 208 3.93 -23.22 2.00
N THR A 209 3.15 -24.01 1.22
CA THR A 209 3.67 -25.12 0.40
C THR A 209 4.00 -24.74 -1.04
N LYS A 210 3.62 -23.53 -1.49
CA LYS A 210 3.83 -23.03 -2.86
C LYS A 210 4.98 -22.04 -2.97
N MET A 211 5.49 -21.54 -1.84
CA MET A 211 6.63 -20.63 -1.82
C MET A 211 7.90 -21.30 -2.32
N GLY A 212 8.63 -20.60 -3.18
CA GLY A 212 9.96 -21.01 -3.63
C GLY A 212 11.06 -20.16 -3.00
N ASP A 213 12.24 -20.17 -3.60
CA ASP A 213 13.39 -19.36 -3.13
C ASP A 213 13.31 -17.88 -3.54
N ASP A 214 12.51 -17.55 -4.56
CA ASP A 214 12.36 -16.19 -5.07
C ASP A 214 11.42 -15.36 -4.16
N ARG A 215 12.03 -14.50 -3.33
CA ARG A 215 11.31 -13.62 -2.40
C ARG A 215 10.36 -12.64 -3.08
N THR A 216 10.68 -12.18 -4.28
CA THR A 216 9.83 -11.24 -5.03
C THR A 216 8.56 -11.94 -5.51
N LYS A 217 8.71 -13.14 -6.09
CA LYS A 217 7.56 -13.98 -6.49
C LYS A 217 6.69 -14.38 -5.32
N ASN A 218 7.31 -14.76 -4.20
CA ASN A 218 6.57 -15.10 -2.98
C ASN A 218 5.76 -13.90 -2.46
N ALA A 219 6.35 -12.70 -2.42
CA ALA A 219 5.65 -11.48 -2.02
C ALA A 219 4.47 -11.19 -2.95
N TYR A 220 4.68 -11.29 -4.26
CA TYR A 220 3.64 -11.06 -5.26
C TYR A 220 2.48 -12.06 -5.11
N LEU A 221 2.79 -13.34 -4.93
CA LEU A 221 1.81 -14.40 -4.73
C LEU A 221 0.96 -14.19 -3.46
N ILE A 222 1.58 -13.78 -2.35
CA ILE A 222 0.86 -13.45 -1.11
C ILE A 222 -0.12 -12.30 -1.34
N VAL A 223 0.39 -11.18 -1.88
CA VAL A 223 -0.40 -9.98 -2.11
C VAL A 223 -1.59 -10.30 -3.02
N LYS A 224 -1.35 -10.93 -4.18
CA LYS A 224 -2.40 -11.27 -5.14
C LYS A 224 -3.43 -12.26 -4.61
N SER A 225 -3.00 -13.21 -3.80
CA SER A 225 -3.92 -14.19 -3.23
C SER A 225 -4.80 -13.60 -2.14
N LEU A 226 -4.28 -12.66 -1.34
CA LEU A 226 -5.10 -11.92 -0.37
C LEU A 226 -6.07 -10.97 -1.07
N GLU A 227 -5.62 -10.29 -2.14
CA GLU A 227 -6.48 -9.44 -2.99
C GLU A 227 -7.65 -10.22 -3.59
N ALA A 228 -7.43 -11.47 -3.99
CA ALA A 228 -8.50 -12.36 -4.47
C ALA A 228 -9.57 -12.68 -3.41
N LEU A 229 -9.27 -12.47 -2.12
CA LEU A 229 -10.21 -12.59 -1.00
C LEU A 229 -10.72 -11.23 -0.48
N ASP A 230 -10.51 -10.14 -1.24
CA ASP A 230 -10.82 -8.76 -0.83
C ASP A 230 -10.08 -8.28 0.45
N TYR A 231 -8.91 -8.86 0.73
CA TYR A 231 -7.93 -8.33 1.67
C TYR A 231 -6.80 -7.62 0.93
N SER A 232 -6.12 -6.69 1.60
CA SER A 232 -4.86 -6.13 1.09
C SER A 232 -3.89 -5.93 2.24
N PRO A 233 -2.66 -6.47 2.16
CA PRO A 233 -1.64 -6.26 3.19
C PRO A 233 -0.94 -4.89 3.07
N HIS A 234 -1.42 -4.01 2.20
CA HIS A 234 -0.87 -2.66 2.03
C HIS A 234 -1.98 -1.59 2.03
N ALA A 235 -1.63 -0.38 2.44
CA ALA A 235 -2.57 0.72 2.50
C ALA A 235 -3.13 1.01 1.10
N ASN A 236 -4.46 1.12 0.99
CA ASN A 236 -5.15 1.35 -0.27
C ASN A 236 -6.45 2.12 -0.01
N VAL A 237 -6.94 2.87 -1.00
CA VAL A 237 -8.09 3.77 -0.80
C VAL A 237 -9.34 3.02 -0.36
N LYS A 238 -9.53 1.76 -0.80
CA LYS A 238 -10.73 0.97 -0.46
C LYS A 238 -10.88 0.77 1.04
N MET A 239 -9.78 0.76 1.79
CA MET A 239 -9.78 0.58 3.25
C MET A 239 -10.59 1.67 3.98
N LEU A 240 -10.74 2.86 3.37
CA LEU A 240 -11.47 4.00 3.93
C LEU A 240 -12.89 4.14 3.38
N THR A 241 -13.25 3.43 2.29
CA THR A 241 -14.48 3.71 1.53
C THR A 241 -15.79 3.36 2.24
N LEU A 242 -15.73 2.59 3.33
CA LEU A 242 -16.90 2.34 4.18
C LEU A 242 -17.18 3.53 5.09
N ALA A 243 -16.15 4.06 5.76
CA ALA A 243 -16.24 5.23 6.63
C ALA A 243 -16.39 6.55 5.84
N HIS A 244 -15.80 6.61 4.64
CA HIS A 244 -15.78 7.77 3.75
C HIS A 244 -16.25 7.39 2.34
N PRO A 245 -17.56 7.16 2.12
CA PRO A 245 -18.11 6.75 0.82
C PRO A 245 -17.83 7.71 -0.34
N GLU A 246 -17.57 8.98 -0.05
CA GLU A 246 -17.16 10.02 -1.00
C GLU A 246 -15.86 9.71 -1.73
N LEU A 247 -15.00 8.87 -1.14
CA LEU A 247 -13.77 8.38 -1.77
C LEU A 247 -14.04 7.37 -2.90
N LYS A 248 -15.25 6.81 -3.00
CA LYS A 248 -15.60 5.89 -4.08
C LYS A 248 -15.59 6.65 -5.41
N VAL A 249 -14.68 6.27 -6.31
CA VAL A 249 -14.66 6.77 -7.69
C VAL A 249 -16.02 6.47 -8.32
N LYS A 250 -16.79 7.51 -8.63
CA LYS A 250 -18.07 7.36 -9.36
C LYS A 250 -17.74 6.70 -10.70
N LYS A 251 -18.26 5.49 -10.93
CA LYS A 251 -18.13 4.83 -12.24
C LYS A 251 -18.61 5.81 -13.31
N PRO A 252 -17.86 6.04 -14.40
CA PRO A 252 -18.35 6.87 -15.49
C PRO A 252 -19.69 6.29 -15.93
N ARG A 253 -20.75 7.10 -15.89
CA ARG A 253 -22.04 6.72 -16.47
C ARG A 253 -21.75 6.39 -17.94
N GLY A 254 -22.04 5.15 -18.34
CA GLY A 254 -21.74 4.65 -19.68
C GLY A 254 -22.25 5.63 -20.74
N ARG A 255 -21.54 5.73 -21.87
CA ARG A 255 -21.97 6.56 -23.00
C ARG A 255 -23.43 6.22 -23.32
N ILE A 256 -24.32 7.21 -23.21
CA ILE A 256 -25.66 7.12 -23.79
C ILE A 256 -25.45 6.78 -25.26
N PRO A 257 -26.00 5.66 -25.79
CA PRO A 257 -25.92 5.37 -27.21
C PRO A 257 -26.50 6.57 -27.96
N LYS A 258 -25.72 7.16 -28.87
CA LYS A 258 -26.29 8.09 -29.84
C LYS A 258 -27.15 7.25 -30.78
N GLY A 259 -28.46 7.31 -30.58
CA GLY A 259 -29.44 6.89 -31.58
C GLY A 259 -29.45 7.83 -32.76
#